data_AF-A0AA38URD5-F1
#
_entry.id   AF-A0AA38URD5-F1
#
_cell.length_a   1.000
_cell.length_b   1.000
_cell.length_c   1.000
_cell.angle_alpha   90.00
_cell.angle_beta   90.00
_cell.angle_gamma   90.00
#
_symmetry.space_group_name_H-M   'P 1'
#
loop_
_entity.id
_entity.type
_entity.pdbx_description
1 polymer ?
#
loop_
_entity_poly.entity_id
_entity_poly.type
_entity_poly.pdbx_seq_one_letter_code
_entity_poly.pdbx_strand_id
1 'polypeptide(L)'
;MKKFEEGVFSDLRNLKPGQDASLEEPKSPFLDLLFKYQCIRTQKKQKVFYWFSVPHDRLFLDALERDLKREKYLTPIHLPLCF
;
A
#
# COMPACT_ATOMS: atom_id res chain seq x y z
N MET A 1 3.80 0.11 -14.65
CA MET A 1 3.50 0.96 -13.47
C MET A 1 2.34 0.47 -12.64
N LYS A 2 1.13 0.25 -13.19
CA LYS A 2 -0.07 -0.11 -12.40
C LYS A 2 0.13 -1.23 -11.35
N LYS A 3 0.81 -2.34 -11.70
CA LYS A 3 1.08 -3.44 -10.75
C LYS A 3 1.98 -3.04 -9.57
N PHE A 4 2.93 -2.14 -9.79
CA PHE A 4 3.81 -1.65 -8.73
C PHE A 4 3.02 -0.77 -7.76
N GLU A 5 2.26 0.19 -8.29
CA GLU A 5 1.39 1.05 -7.49
C GLU A 5 0.36 0.24 -6.69
N GLU A 6 -0.28 -0.75 -7.32
CA GLU A 6 -1.20 -1.68 -6.64
C GLU A 6 -0.54 -2.42 -5.47
N GLY A 7 0.71 -2.88 -5.65
CA GLY A 7 1.51 -3.52 -4.61
C GLY A 7 1.79 -2.57 -3.44
N VAL A 8 2.29 -1.37 -3.75
CA VAL A 8 2.58 -0.33 -2.75
C VAL A 8 1.31 0.04 -1.96
N PHE A 9 0.19 0.27 -2.64
CA PHE A 9 -1.08 0.57 -1.97
C PHE A 9 -1.58 -0.60 -1.11
N SER A 10 -1.33 -1.85 -1.53
CA SER A 10 -1.67 -3.03 -0.74
C SER A 10 -0.87 -3.08 0.55
N ASP A 11 0.44 -2.84 0.48
CA ASP A 11 1.28 -2.87 1.66
C ASP A 11 0.97 -1.72 2.63
N LEU A 12 0.74 -0.51 2.12
CA LEU A 12 0.29 0.62 2.94
C LEU A 12 -1.03 0.31 3.66
N ARG A 13 -1.99 -0.34 2.99
CA ARG A 13 -3.26 -0.77 3.61
C ARG A 13 -3.06 -1.70 4.80
N ASN A 14 -1.97 -2.46 4.86
CA ASN A 14 -1.68 -3.39 5.96
C ASN A 14 -1.04 -2.74 7.20
N LEU A 15 -0.54 -1.50 7.11
CA LEU A 15 0.04 -0.81 8.27
C LEU A 15 -0.97 -0.68 9.42
N LYS A 16 -0.55 -0.82 10.68
CA LYS A 16 -1.49 -0.73 11.80
C LYS A 16 -1.84 0.74 12.08
N PRO A 17 -3.13 1.08 12.30
CA PRO A 17 -3.50 2.38 12.86
C PRO A 17 -2.84 2.57 14.25
N GLY A 18 -2.39 3.78 14.56
CA GLY A 18 -1.80 4.16 15.85
C GLY A 18 -0.28 4.27 15.87
N GLN A 19 0.43 3.75 14.85
CA GLN A 19 1.89 3.88 14.73
C GLN A 19 2.24 4.65 13.45
N ASP A 20 2.05 4.04 12.28
CA ASP A 20 2.44 4.60 10.99
C ASP A 20 1.26 5.17 10.19
N ALA A 21 0.06 5.06 10.75
CA ALA A 21 -1.18 5.55 10.16
C ALA A 21 -2.19 5.96 11.24
N SER A 22 -3.09 6.88 10.91
CA SER A 22 -4.33 7.10 11.65
C SER A 22 -5.54 6.67 10.83
N LEU A 23 -6.62 6.31 11.51
CA LEU A 23 -7.91 6.07 10.89
C LEU A 23 -8.80 7.26 11.20
N GLU A 24 -8.93 8.18 10.24
CA GLU A 24 -9.70 9.40 10.39
C GLU A 24 -11.19 9.11 10.19
N GLU A 25 -12.01 9.53 11.15
CA GLU A 25 -13.47 9.45 11.04
C GLU A 25 -14.00 10.43 9.98
N PRO A 26 -15.19 10.17 9.41
CA PRO A 26 -15.79 11.08 8.44
C PRO A 26 -15.91 12.50 8.98
N LYS A 27 -15.58 13.49 8.15
CA LYS A 27 -15.60 14.92 8.50
C LYS A 27 -14.75 15.29 9.74
N SER A 28 -13.66 14.57 10.02
CA SER A 28 -12.70 15.02 11.04
C SER A 28 -12.09 16.37 10.66
N PRO A 29 -11.64 17.20 11.62
CA PRO A 29 -11.02 18.49 11.32
C PRO A 29 -9.84 18.38 10.34
N PHE A 30 -9.11 17.26 10.38
CA PHE A 30 -8.02 16.99 9.46
C PHE A 30 -8.51 16.68 8.04
N LEU A 31 -9.51 15.81 7.89
CA LEU A 31 -10.11 15.55 6.57
C LEU A 31 -10.79 16.79 5.98
N ASP A 32 -11.40 17.62 6.82
CA ASP A 32 -11.99 18.90 6.42
C ASP A 32 -10.93 19.84 5.87
N LEU A 33 -9.76 19.93 6.52
CA LEU A 33 -8.62 20.70 6.05
C LEU A 33 -8.17 20.20 4.67
N LEU A 34 -7.94 18.90 4.53
CA LEU A 34 -7.50 18.30 3.27
C LEU A 34 -8.53 18.48 2.15
N PHE A 35 -9.82 18.38 2.47
CA PHE A 35 -10.90 18.60 1.50
C PHE A 35 -10.98 20.07 1.08
N LYS A 36 -10.86 21.00 2.03
CA LYS A 36 -10.82 22.45 1.77
C LYS A 36 -9.69 22.82 0.81
N TYR A 37 -8.52 22.22 0.96
CA TYR A 37 -7.36 22.41 0.07
C TYR A 37 -7.33 21.50 -1.15
N GLN A 38 -8.42 20.77 -1.44
CA GLN A 38 -8.55 19.88 -2.60
C GLN A 38 -7.50 18.75 -2.66
N CYS A 39 -6.91 18.38 -1.52
CA CYS A 39 -5.97 17.27 -1.42
C CYS A 39 -6.68 15.90 -1.47
N ILE A 40 -7.95 15.86 -1.10
CA ILE A 40 -8.80 14.66 -1.16
C ILE A 40 -10.16 14.99 -1.78
N ARG A 41 -10.78 14.01 -2.44
CA ARG A 41 -12.07 14.17 -3.15
C ARG A 41 -13.30 13.83 -2.30
N THR A 42 -13.10 13.26 -1.10
CA THR A 42 -14.18 12.82 -0.22
C THR A 42 -13.77 12.98 1.24
N GLN A 43 -14.75 13.19 2.12
CA GLN A 43 -14.58 13.24 3.58
C GLN A 43 -15.14 11.98 4.25
N LYS A 44 -15.18 10.85 3.52
CA LYS A 44 -15.47 9.54 4.12
C LYS A 44 -14.32 9.12 5.04
N LYS A 45 -14.60 8.11 5.87
CA LYS A 45 -13.60 7.44 6.72
C LYS A 45 -12.40 7.03 5.87
N GLN A 46 -11.22 7.49 6.23
CA GLN A 46 -10.01 7.29 5.45
C GLN A 46 -8.85 6.94 6.37
N LYS A 47 -8.04 5.99 5.92
CA LYS A 47 -6.78 5.68 6.57
C LYS A 47 -5.71 6.63 6.00
N VAL A 48 -5.12 7.43 6.88
CA VAL A 48 -4.08 8.40 6.55
C VAL A 48 -2.76 7.88 7.05
N PHE A 49 -1.70 7.98 6.23
CA PHE A 49 -0.36 7.50 6.56
C PHE A 49 0.55 8.66 6.90
N TYR A 50 1.41 8.47 7.90
CA TYR A 50 2.50 9.41 8.17
C TYR A 50 3.68 9.05 7.30
N TRP A 51 3.88 9.77 6.20
CA TRP A 51 4.92 9.45 5.21
C TRP A 51 6.29 9.23 5.86
N PHE A 52 6.68 10.05 6.82
CA PHE A 52 7.97 9.92 7.51
C PHE A 52 8.10 8.68 8.42
N SER A 53 6.98 8.07 8.84
CA SER A 53 6.96 6.90 9.74
C SER A 53 6.90 5.59 8.98
N VAL A 54 6.47 5.61 7.71
CA VAL A 54 6.34 4.39 6.90
C VAL A 54 7.70 3.67 6.82
N PRO A 55 7.79 2.36 7.13
CA PRO A 55 9.05 1.62 7.06
C PRO A 55 9.37 1.26 5.60
N HIS A 56 9.82 2.24 4.82
CA HIS A 56 10.05 2.12 3.37
C HIS A 56 10.98 0.96 3.00
N ASP A 57 12.07 0.78 3.73
CA ASP A 57 13.03 -0.31 3.49
C ASP A 57 12.36 -1.68 3.61
N ARG A 58 11.49 -1.84 4.62
CA ARG A 58 10.74 -3.08 4.82
C ARG A 58 9.75 -3.32 3.67
N LEU A 59 9.02 -2.29 3.27
CA LEU A 59 8.08 -2.37 2.14
C LEU A 59 8.79 -2.75 0.84
N PHE A 60 9.97 -2.17 0.59
CA PHE A 60 10.79 -2.48 -0.56
C PHE A 60 11.25 -3.95 -0.55
N LEU A 61 11.77 -4.44 0.59
CA LEU A 61 12.20 -5.83 0.72
C LEU A 61 11.05 -6.82 0.51
N ASP A 62 9.89 -6.56 1.09
CA ASP A 62 8.71 -7.41 0.92
C ASP A 62 8.21 -7.41 -0.55
N ALA A 63 8.31 -6.27 -1.24
CA ALA A 63 8.01 -6.19 -2.67
C ALA A 63 9.02 -6.99 -3.52
N LEU A 64 10.32 -6.82 -3.26
CA LEU A 64 11.38 -7.53 -3.95
C LEU A 64 11.26 -9.05 -3.76
N GLU A 65 10.95 -9.52 -2.55
CA GLU A 65 10.79 -10.95 -2.28
C GLU A 65 9.64 -11.56 -3.10
N ARG A 66 8.52 -10.85 -3.24
CA ARG A 66 7.37 -11.31 -4.05
C ARG A 66 7.70 -11.37 -5.53
N ASP A 67 8.43 -10.38 -6.04
CA ASP A 67 8.84 -10.37 -7.44
C ASP A 67 9.86 -11.48 -7.74
N LEU A 68 10.85 -11.70 -6.87
CA LEU A 68 11.79 -12.83 -6.98
C LEU A 68 11.08 -14.19 -6.93
N LYS A 69 10.04 -14.35 -6.09
CA LYS A 69 9.23 -15.57 -6.07
C LYS A 69 8.50 -15.77 -7.40
N ARG A 70 7.89 -14.73 -7.97
CA ARG A 70 7.22 -14.81 -9.29
C ARG A 70 8.18 -15.20 -10.39
N GLU A 71 9.40 -14.67 -10.41
CA GLU A 71 10.42 -15.06 -11.38
C GLU A 71 10.80 -16.54 -11.26
N LYS A 72 10.98 -17.05 -10.03
CA LYS A 72 11.26 -18.48 -9.81
C LYS A 72 10.16 -19.39 -10.36
N TYR A 73 8.88 -19.00 -10.26
CA TYR A 73 7.77 -19.76 -10.86
C TYR A 73 7.67 -19.64 -12.39
N LEU A 74 8.26 -18.59 -12.99
CA LEU A 74 8.34 -18.41 -14.44
C LEU A 74 9.54 -19.12 -15.06
N THR A 75 10.48 -19.64 -14.25
CA THR A 75 11.53 -20.52 -14.76
C THR A 75 10.93 -21.84 -15.26
N PRO A 76 11.34 -22.36 -16.42
CA PRO A 76 10.66 -23.47 -17.12
C PRO A 76 10.65 -24.82 -16.37
N ILE A 77 11.27 -24.93 -15.20
CA ILE A 77 11.29 -26.13 -14.36
C ILE A 77 9.95 -26.41 -13.64
N HIS A 78 8.97 -25.51 -13.69
CA HIS A 78 7.67 -25.67 -13.01
C HIS A 78 6.43 -25.41 -13.90
N LEU A 79 6.56 -25.42 -15.22
CA LEU A 79 5.38 -25.66 -16.06
C LEU A 79 4.88 -27.07 -15.71
N PRO A 80 3.66 -27.25 -15.17
CA PRO A 80 3.09 -28.58 -15.14
C PRO A 80 3.09 -29.04 -16.59
N LEU A 81 3.79 -30.15 -16.85
CA LEU A 81 3.66 -30.86 -18.10
C LEU A 81 2.17 -31.19 -18.24
N CYS A 82 1.43 -30.36 -18.96
CA CYS A 82 0.14 -30.71 -19.51
C CYS A 82 0.42 -31.80 -20.55
N PHE A 83 0.51 -33.04 -20.09
CA PHE A 83 0.27 -34.24 -20.88
C PHE A 83 -1.23 -34.53 -20.87
#